data_AF-A0A7I4ACE2-F1
#
_entry.id   AF-A0A7I4ACE2-F1
#
_cell.length_a   1.000
_cell.length_b   1.000
_cell.length_c   1.000
_cell.angle_alpha   90.00
_cell.angle_beta   90.00
_cell.angle_gamma   90.00
#
_symmetry.space_group_name_H-M   'P 1'
#
loop_
_entity.id
_entity.type
_entity.pdbx_description
1 polymer ?
#
loop_
_entity_poly.entity_id
_entity_poly.type
_entity_poly.pdbx_seq_one_letter_code
_entity_poly.pdbx_strand_id
1 'polypeptide(L)'
;MVCITSGGTTVPLERKCVRFIDNFSSGHRGAASTECFMKAGYSVIFINRRGTAQPFCRFLPEDPLLTCFEPAGDNLIQLIPSHAVAVQKAVTEYHSALNSGHLLNLPYTTLFEYLEILKIVSLSLRQLQRNCMFYLAAAVSDFYVPWQSMVEHKIQSGVGPMAMELAQVPKMLMLLRHLWAPEAFCVSFKVMLP
;
A
#
# COMPACT_ATOMS: atom_id res chain seq x y z
N MET A 1 -15.59 7.24 -8.08
CA MET A 1 -14.13 7.09 -7.85
C MET A 1 -13.92 6.36 -6.53
N VAL A 2 -12.85 5.57 -6.39
CA VAL A 2 -12.51 4.88 -5.14
C VAL A 2 -11.05 5.08 -4.76
N CYS A 3 -10.79 5.36 -3.49
CA CYS A 3 -9.46 5.33 -2.89
C CYS A 3 -9.30 4.02 -2.13
N ILE A 4 -8.32 3.20 -2.53
CA ILE A 4 -8.03 1.89 -1.95
C ILE A 4 -6.71 2.00 -1.20
N THR A 5 -6.69 1.62 0.07
CA THR A 5 -5.43 1.46 0.83
C THR A 5 -5.05 -0.02 0.91
N SER A 6 -3.76 -0.34 0.77
CA SER A 6 -3.28 -1.73 0.73
C SER A 6 -1.87 -1.91 1.31
N GLY A 7 -1.63 -3.05 1.94
CA GLY A 7 -0.34 -3.40 2.53
C GLY A 7 -0.16 -2.90 3.96
N GLY A 8 1.01 -3.16 4.53
CA GLY A 8 1.36 -2.83 5.91
C GLY A 8 2.04 -1.48 6.07
N THR A 9 1.87 -0.81 7.22
CA THR A 9 2.71 0.34 7.59
C THR A 9 3.87 -0.09 8.47
N THR A 10 5.04 0.55 8.29
CA THR A 10 6.13 0.48 9.27
C THR A 10 6.14 1.65 10.24
N VAL A 11 6.68 1.41 11.43
CA VAL A 11 7.00 2.44 12.42
C VAL A 11 8.50 2.40 12.68
N PRO A 12 9.26 3.42 12.22
CA PRO A 12 10.68 3.51 12.53
C PRO A 12 10.91 3.71 14.03
N LEU A 13 11.94 3.07 14.57
CA LEU A 13 12.32 3.18 15.99
C LEU A 13 13.39 4.26 16.22
N GLU A 14 14.13 4.60 15.16
CA GLU A 14 15.19 5.59 15.16
C GLU A 14 15.00 6.58 14.00
N ARG A 15 15.46 7.83 14.13
CA ARG A 15 15.36 8.83 13.05
C ARG A 15 16.18 8.41 11.82
N LYS A 16 17.40 7.94 12.04
CA LYS A 16 18.20 7.21 11.04
C LYS A 16 17.85 5.73 11.16
N CYS A 17 16.66 5.42 10.66
CA CYS A 17 15.99 4.14 10.85
C CYS A 17 16.87 2.96 10.41
N VAL A 18 17.18 2.08 11.35
CA VAL A 18 17.75 0.75 11.07
C VAL A 18 16.72 -0.33 11.42
N ARG A 19 15.89 -0.07 12.42
CA ARG A 19 14.86 -1.00 12.91
C ARG A 19 13.49 -0.34 12.85
N PHE A 20 12.48 -1.16 12.58
CA PHE A 20 11.09 -0.73 12.54
C PHE A 20 10.17 -1.86 12.99
N ILE A 21 8.99 -1.49 13.45
CA ILE A 21 7.86 -2.40 13.64
C ILE A 21 7.08 -2.43 12.33
N ASP A 22 6.68 -3.61 11.85
CA ASP A 22 5.87 -3.75 10.63
C ASP A 22 4.54 -4.41 10.95
N ASN A 23 3.45 -3.88 10.39
CA ASN A 23 2.16 -4.52 10.41
C ASN A 23 2.01 -5.38 9.16
N PHE A 24 2.10 -6.69 9.30
CA PHE A 24 2.11 -7.59 8.14
C PHE A 24 0.82 -7.49 7.30
N SER A 25 1.02 -7.26 6.00
CA SER A 25 -0.01 -7.42 4.97
C SER A 25 0.67 -7.58 3.61
N SER A 26 0.36 -8.68 2.93
CA SER A 26 0.90 -8.98 1.60
C SER A 26 0.30 -8.10 0.49
N GLY A 27 -0.72 -7.30 0.79
CA GLY A 27 -1.36 -6.38 -0.16
C GLY A 27 -2.33 -7.03 -1.16
N HIS A 28 -2.49 -8.37 -1.14
CA HIS A 28 -3.30 -9.09 -2.13
C HIS A 28 -4.77 -8.65 -2.16
N ARG A 29 -5.36 -8.38 -0.98
CA ARG A 29 -6.75 -7.90 -0.90
C ARG A 29 -6.94 -6.58 -1.63
N GLY A 30 -6.07 -5.61 -1.38
CA GLY A 30 -6.16 -4.31 -2.04
C GLY A 30 -5.89 -4.41 -3.53
N ALA A 31 -4.86 -5.16 -3.94
CA ALA A 31 -4.54 -5.39 -5.36
C ALA A 31 -5.71 -6.04 -6.12
N ALA A 32 -6.29 -7.11 -5.59
CA ALA A 32 -7.45 -7.78 -6.21
C ALA A 32 -8.69 -6.86 -6.21
N SER A 33 -8.89 -6.08 -5.15
CA SER A 33 -10.02 -5.13 -5.08
C SER A 33 -9.87 -4.05 -6.16
N THR A 34 -8.66 -3.53 -6.38
CA THR A 34 -8.36 -2.57 -7.46
C THR A 34 -8.80 -3.11 -8.82
N GLU A 35 -8.40 -4.34 -9.17
CA GLU A 35 -8.82 -4.98 -10.43
C GLU A 35 -10.34 -5.08 -10.55
N CYS A 36 -11.03 -5.47 -9.47
CA CYS A 36 -12.49 -5.60 -9.46
C CYS A 36 -13.20 -4.25 -9.62
N PHE A 37 -12.75 -3.20 -8.92
CA PHE A 37 -13.32 -1.86 -9.02
C PHE A 37 -13.10 -1.25 -10.42
N MET A 38 -11.92 -1.44 -11.00
CA MET A 38 -11.65 -1.00 -12.37
C MET A 38 -12.55 -1.70 -13.38
N LYS A 39 -12.73 -3.02 -13.25
CA LYS A 39 -13.68 -3.78 -14.10
C LYS A 39 -15.11 -3.29 -13.95
N ALA A 40 -15.48 -2.77 -12.79
CA ALA A 40 -16.79 -2.16 -12.53
C ALA A 40 -16.89 -0.69 -12.99
N GLY A 41 -15.89 -0.14 -13.67
CA GLY A 41 -15.90 1.22 -14.23
C GLY A 41 -15.46 2.32 -13.27
N TYR A 42 -14.82 1.99 -12.14
CA TYR A 42 -14.30 3.00 -11.21
C TYR A 42 -12.90 3.46 -11.62
N SER A 43 -12.64 4.77 -11.54
CA SER A 43 -11.28 5.29 -11.38
C SER A 43 -10.78 5.02 -9.95
N VAL A 44 -9.57 4.51 -9.83
CA VAL A 44 -8.96 4.03 -8.59
C VAL A 44 -7.70 4.85 -8.24
N ILE A 45 -7.67 5.35 -7.00
CA ILE A 45 -6.43 5.83 -6.35
C ILE A 45 -5.96 4.69 -5.44
N PHE A 46 -4.84 4.08 -5.77
CA PHE A 46 -4.27 2.95 -5.04
C PHE A 46 -3.12 3.44 -4.16
N ILE A 47 -3.37 3.56 -2.86
CA ILE A 47 -2.36 3.90 -1.85
C ILE A 47 -1.79 2.60 -1.31
N ASN A 48 -0.54 2.28 -1.59
CA ASN A 48 -0.02 0.94 -1.32
C ASN A 48 1.37 0.91 -0.66
N ARG A 49 1.62 -0.11 0.15
CA ARG A 49 2.96 -0.40 0.66
C ARG A 49 3.88 -0.82 -0.48
N ARG A 50 5.05 -0.19 -0.58
CA ARG A 50 6.13 -0.61 -1.50
C ARG A 50 6.51 -2.07 -1.25
N GLY A 51 6.74 -2.83 -2.32
CA GLY A 51 7.13 -4.24 -2.25
C GLY A 51 5.99 -5.20 -1.88
N THR A 52 4.73 -4.75 -1.84
CA THR A 52 3.56 -5.62 -1.67
C THR A 52 2.85 -5.87 -3.01
N ALA A 53 1.91 -6.82 -3.03
CA ALA A 53 1.18 -7.21 -4.23
C ALA A 53 0.61 -5.98 -4.95
N GLN A 54 0.87 -5.93 -6.25
CA GLN A 54 0.34 -4.91 -7.16
C GLN A 54 -0.86 -5.45 -7.93
N PRO A 55 -1.85 -4.60 -8.31
CA PRO A 55 -2.89 -5.02 -9.23
C PRO A 55 -2.27 -5.56 -10.52
N PHE A 56 -2.92 -6.56 -11.13
CA PHE A 56 -2.51 -7.26 -12.35
C PHE A 56 -1.28 -8.19 -12.19
N CYS A 57 -0.35 -7.87 -11.28
CA CYS A 57 0.85 -8.69 -11.03
C CYS A 57 0.65 -9.81 -9.99
N ARG A 58 -0.50 -9.90 -9.33
CA ARG A 58 -0.75 -10.82 -8.20
C ARG A 58 -0.66 -12.33 -8.53
N PHE A 59 -0.63 -12.68 -9.80
CA PHE A 59 -0.48 -14.07 -10.26
C PHE A 59 0.89 -14.35 -10.89
N LEU A 60 1.75 -13.33 -10.94
CA LEU A 60 3.13 -13.51 -11.33
C LEU A 60 3.90 -14.16 -10.17
N PRO A 61 4.95 -14.94 -10.46
CA PRO A 61 5.88 -15.44 -9.45
C PRO A 61 6.54 -14.30 -8.67
N GLU A 62 7.17 -14.62 -7.54
CA GLU A 62 7.78 -13.64 -6.63
C GLU A 62 8.89 -12.80 -7.29
N ASP A 63 9.68 -13.43 -8.18
CA ASP A 63 10.73 -12.77 -8.97
C ASP A 63 10.46 -12.87 -10.49
N PRO A 64 9.50 -12.10 -11.04
CA PRO A 64 9.09 -12.24 -12.45
C PRO A 64 10.22 -12.07 -13.44
N LEU A 65 11.20 -11.19 -13.17
CA LEU A 65 12.33 -10.96 -14.06
C LEU A 65 13.24 -12.18 -14.19
N LEU A 66 13.41 -12.96 -13.11
CA LEU A 66 14.28 -14.14 -13.09
C LEU A 66 13.55 -15.42 -13.53
N THR A 67 12.22 -15.43 -13.44
CA THR A 67 11.41 -16.64 -13.61
C THR A 67 10.53 -16.62 -14.85
N CYS A 68 10.17 -15.45 -15.37
CA CYS A 68 9.36 -15.34 -16.58
C CYS A 68 10.18 -15.10 -17.84
N PHE A 69 11.48 -14.81 -17.73
CA PHE A 69 12.32 -14.42 -18.87
C PHE A 69 13.56 -15.30 -18.99
N GLU A 70 14.02 -15.52 -20.21
CA GLU A 70 15.22 -16.28 -20.54
C GLU A 70 16.02 -15.63 -21.69
N PRO A 71 17.34 -15.88 -21.79
CA PRO A 71 18.14 -15.39 -22.91
C PRO A 71 17.72 -16.03 -24.24
N ALA A 72 17.62 -15.23 -25.31
CA ALA A 72 17.22 -15.68 -26.66
C ALA A 72 18.32 -15.54 -27.72
N GLY A 73 19.51 -15.09 -27.32
CA GLY A 73 20.64 -14.77 -28.21
C GLY A 73 21.38 -13.52 -27.73
N ASP A 74 22.33 -13.03 -28.53
CA ASP A 74 23.11 -11.83 -28.19
C ASP A 74 22.19 -10.62 -27.97
N ASN A 75 22.22 -10.09 -26.74
CA ASN A 75 21.43 -8.93 -26.30
C ASN A 75 19.90 -9.08 -26.42
N LEU A 76 19.36 -10.31 -26.51
CA LEU A 76 17.92 -10.56 -26.58
C LEU A 76 17.43 -11.35 -25.36
N ILE A 77 16.34 -10.89 -24.78
CA ILE A 77 15.60 -11.57 -23.71
C ILE A 77 14.22 -11.92 -24.26
N GLN A 78 13.81 -13.16 -24.10
CA GLN A 78 12.48 -13.62 -24.44
C GLN A 78 11.71 -14.07 -23.22
N LEU A 79 10.41 -14.22 -23.39
CA LEU A 79 9.50 -14.60 -22.34
C LEU A 79 9.25 -16.11 -22.39
N ILE A 80 9.35 -16.78 -21.24
CA ILE A 80 9.19 -18.23 -21.14
C ILE A 80 7.73 -18.60 -21.49
N PRO A 81 7.48 -19.55 -22.41
CA PRO A 81 6.13 -19.86 -22.89
C PRO A 81 5.10 -20.19 -21.80
N SER A 82 5.52 -20.84 -20.71
CA SER A 82 4.64 -21.17 -19.57
C SER A 82 4.10 -19.93 -18.84
N HIS A 83 4.82 -18.81 -18.89
CA HIS A 83 4.44 -17.55 -18.25
C HIS A 83 3.86 -16.52 -19.24
N ALA A 84 3.88 -16.81 -20.54
CA ALA A 84 3.48 -15.89 -21.61
C ALA A 84 2.12 -15.26 -21.42
N VAL A 85 1.10 -16.08 -21.21
CA VAL A 85 -0.27 -15.61 -21.07
C VAL A 85 -0.41 -14.71 -19.83
N ALA A 86 0.22 -15.09 -18.71
CA ALA A 86 0.11 -14.36 -17.45
C ALA A 86 0.81 -12.99 -17.52
N VAL A 87 2.05 -12.93 -18.03
CA VAL A 87 2.79 -11.67 -18.14
C VAL A 87 2.16 -10.76 -19.19
N GLN A 88 1.80 -11.28 -20.36
CA GLN A 88 1.16 -10.48 -21.40
C GLN A 88 -0.12 -9.84 -20.89
N LYS A 89 -0.95 -10.61 -20.18
CA LYS A 89 -2.17 -10.10 -19.56
C LYS A 89 -1.86 -9.01 -18.53
N ALA A 90 -0.93 -9.27 -17.61
CA ALA A 90 -0.59 -8.33 -16.54
C ALA A 90 -0.09 -6.98 -17.09
N VAL A 91 0.84 -7.03 -18.04
CA VAL A 91 1.41 -5.83 -18.70
C VAL A 91 0.34 -5.09 -19.49
N THR A 92 -0.48 -5.80 -20.27
CA THR A 92 -1.54 -5.18 -21.09
C THR A 92 -2.59 -4.49 -20.22
N GLU A 93 -3.09 -5.16 -19.18
CA GLU A 93 -4.11 -4.60 -18.29
C GLU A 93 -3.54 -3.40 -17.50
N TYR A 94 -2.30 -3.49 -17.01
CA TYR A 94 -1.64 -2.38 -16.30
C TYR A 94 -1.45 -1.15 -17.18
N HIS A 95 -0.93 -1.31 -18.40
CA HIS A 95 -0.76 -0.17 -19.32
C HIS A 95 -2.10 0.41 -19.78
N SER A 96 -3.13 -0.42 -20.00
CA SER A 96 -4.48 0.06 -20.30
C SER A 96 -5.05 0.90 -19.15
N ALA A 97 -4.87 0.44 -17.90
CA ALA A 97 -5.28 1.15 -16.70
C ALA A 97 -4.60 2.52 -16.53
N LEU A 98 -3.29 2.59 -16.81
CA LEU A 98 -2.52 3.84 -16.75
C LEU A 98 -2.91 4.80 -17.87
N ASN A 99 -2.94 4.33 -19.12
CA ASN A 99 -3.17 5.18 -20.29
C ASN A 99 -4.59 5.76 -20.34
N SER A 100 -5.56 5.06 -19.76
CA SER A 100 -6.94 5.54 -19.63
C SER A 100 -7.13 6.54 -18.49
N GLY A 101 -6.11 6.78 -17.66
CA GLY A 101 -6.21 7.68 -16.50
C GLY A 101 -7.08 7.15 -15.36
N HIS A 102 -7.41 5.85 -15.36
CA HIS A 102 -8.27 5.22 -14.36
C HIS A 102 -7.50 4.65 -13.16
N LEU A 103 -6.17 4.64 -13.16
CA LEU A 103 -5.34 4.19 -12.04
C LEU A 103 -4.26 5.21 -11.66
N LEU A 104 -4.28 5.67 -10.41
CA LEU A 104 -3.20 6.45 -9.80
C LEU A 104 -2.57 5.64 -8.67
N ASN A 105 -1.27 5.34 -8.77
CA ASN A 105 -0.54 4.59 -7.77
C ASN A 105 0.26 5.52 -6.84
N LEU A 106 0.06 5.40 -5.52
CA LEU A 106 0.67 6.25 -4.49
C LEU A 106 1.38 5.39 -3.44
N PRO A 107 2.68 5.12 -3.60
CA PRO A 107 3.40 4.23 -2.72
C PRO A 107 3.75 4.87 -1.38
N TYR A 108 3.64 4.09 -0.29
CA TYR A 108 4.12 4.44 1.05
C TYR A 108 4.96 3.30 1.65
N THR A 109 5.65 3.59 2.75
CA THR A 109 6.35 2.60 3.57
C THR A 109 5.96 2.78 5.04
N THR A 110 6.12 4.00 5.55
CA THR A 110 5.91 4.29 6.97
C THR A 110 4.46 4.67 7.27
N LEU A 111 4.07 4.53 8.55
CA LEU A 111 2.82 5.06 9.08
C LEU A 111 2.65 6.55 8.77
N PHE A 112 3.71 7.34 8.90
CA PHE A 112 3.65 8.79 8.69
C PHE A 112 3.34 9.14 7.23
N GLU A 113 4.04 8.50 6.28
CA GLU A 113 3.76 8.64 4.85
C GLU A 113 2.31 8.24 4.53
N TYR A 114 1.86 7.11 5.06
CA TYR A 114 0.49 6.63 4.89
C TYR A 114 -0.54 7.66 5.35
N LEU A 115 -0.37 8.23 6.55
CA LEU A 115 -1.31 9.20 7.12
C LEU A 115 -1.33 10.53 6.35
N GLU A 116 -0.17 11.02 5.91
CA GLU A 116 -0.10 12.24 5.10
C GLU A 116 -0.73 12.04 3.72
N ILE A 117 -0.41 10.94 3.02
CA ILE A 117 -1.02 10.62 1.73
C ILE A 117 -2.53 10.46 1.89
N LEU A 118 -2.99 9.71 2.89
CA LEU A 118 -4.42 9.53 3.16
C LEU A 118 -5.13 10.86 3.40
N LYS A 119 -4.53 11.76 4.19
CA LYS A 119 -5.08 13.10 4.45
C LYS A 119 -5.19 13.93 3.18
N ILE A 120 -4.11 14.02 2.39
CA ILE A 120 -4.07 14.79 1.14
C ILE A 120 -5.14 14.25 0.17
N VAL A 121 -5.19 12.94 -0.03
CA VAL A 121 -6.19 12.31 -0.90
C VAL A 121 -7.59 12.54 -0.37
N SER A 122 -7.82 12.39 0.94
CA SER A 122 -9.15 12.61 1.55
C SER A 122 -9.66 14.03 1.32
N LEU A 123 -8.79 15.04 1.53
CA LEU A 123 -9.14 16.44 1.31
C LEU A 123 -9.39 16.75 -0.17
N SER A 124 -8.56 16.22 -1.07
CA SER A 124 -8.72 16.40 -2.51
C SER A 124 -10.00 15.78 -3.06
N LEU A 125 -10.43 14.64 -2.51
CA LEU A 125 -11.65 13.95 -2.94
C LEU A 125 -12.91 14.44 -2.24
N ARG A 126 -12.80 15.33 -1.24
CA ARG A 126 -13.94 15.83 -0.44
C ARG A 126 -15.07 16.38 -1.31
N GLN A 127 -14.74 17.10 -2.38
CA GLN A 127 -15.70 17.70 -3.31
C GLN A 127 -16.56 16.67 -4.06
N LEU A 128 -16.10 15.42 -4.17
CA LEU A 128 -16.86 14.35 -4.80
C LEU A 128 -17.97 13.80 -3.90
N GLN A 129 -17.93 14.09 -2.59
CA GLN A 129 -18.94 13.67 -1.62
C GLN A 129 -19.27 12.17 -1.76
N ARG A 130 -20.56 11.84 -1.94
CA ARG A 130 -21.09 10.48 -2.07
C ARG A 130 -20.62 9.74 -3.32
N ASN A 131 -20.03 10.44 -4.29
CA ASN A 131 -19.44 9.84 -5.50
C ASN A 131 -18.00 9.34 -5.28
N CYS A 132 -17.48 9.48 -4.06
CA CYS A 132 -16.20 8.94 -3.63
C CYS A 132 -16.38 7.85 -2.56
N MET A 133 -15.62 6.77 -2.71
CA MET A 133 -15.50 5.69 -1.74
C MET A 133 -14.08 5.60 -1.19
N PHE A 134 -13.94 5.36 0.12
CA PHE A 134 -12.69 4.94 0.75
C PHE A 134 -12.79 3.46 1.13
N TYR A 135 -11.94 2.64 0.54
CA TYR A 135 -11.83 1.21 0.80
C TYR A 135 -10.51 0.94 1.54
N LEU A 136 -10.60 0.86 2.86
CA LEU A 136 -9.45 0.98 3.76
C LEU A 136 -8.94 -0.41 4.18
N ALA A 137 -8.18 -1.06 3.30
CA ALA A 137 -7.68 -2.43 3.47
C ALA A 137 -6.21 -2.52 3.91
N ALA A 138 -5.54 -1.39 4.16
CA ALA A 138 -4.19 -1.37 4.73
C ALA A 138 -4.18 -1.88 6.18
N ALA A 139 -3.11 -2.58 6.56
CA ALA A 139 -2.81 -2.95 7.93
C ALA A 139 -2.02 -1.79 8.58
N VAL A 140 -2.76 -0.86 9.20
CA VAL A 140 -2.21 0.35 9.80
C VAL A 140 -1.77 0.05 11.23
N SER A 141 -0.59 0.53 11.61
CA SER A 141 -0.06 0.40 12.97
C SER A 141 -0.93 1.14 13.98
N ASP A 142 -1.25 0.49 15.09
CA ASP A 142 -2.02 1.08 16.20
C ASP A 142 -1.14 1.85 17.19
N PHE A 143 0.17 1.61 17.14
CA PHE A 143 1.17 2.21 18.02
C PHE A 143 2.32 2.79 17.22
N TYR A 144 2.97 3.83 17.73
CA TYR A 144 4.12 4.46 17.09
C TYR A 144 5.09 5.08 18.11
N VAL A 145 6.33 5.41 17.68
CA VAL A 145 7.26 6.21 18.49
C VAL A 145 7.10 7.69 18.09
N PRO A 146 6.79 8.61 19.01
CA PRO A 146 6.76 10.04 18.70
C PRO A 146 8.13 10.55 18.26
N TRP A 147 8.18 11.43 17.25
CA TRP A 147 9.43 11.96 16.70
C TRP A 147 10.33 12.62 17.75
N GLN A 148 9.74 13.31 18.72
CA GLN A 148 10.44 13.98 19.82
C GLN A 148 11.13 12.96 20.75
N SER A 149 10.59 11.76 20.86
CA SER A 149 11.09 10.67 21.70
C SER A 149 11.99 9.68 20.94
N MET A 150 12.02 9.73 19.60
CA MET A 150 12.90 8.88 18.79
C MET A 150 14.37 9.27 18.98
N VAL A 151 15.20 8.26 19.25
CA VAL A 151 16.65 8.40 19.20
C VAL A 151 17.12 8.65 17.76
N GLU A 152 18.21 9.41 17.60
CA GLU A 152 18.69 9.75 16.27
C GLU A 152 19.31 8.55 15.54
N HIS A 153 20.08 7.73 16.26
CA HIS A 153 20.92 6.68 15.70
C HIS A 153 20.50 5.28 16.16
N LYS A 154 21.01 4.26 15.45
CA LYS A 154 20.84 2.83 15.75
C LYS A 154 20.93 2.56 17.25
N ILE A 155 19.86 1.99 17.82
CA ILE A 155 19.86 1.56 19.23
C ILE A 155 20.93 0.48 19.44
N GLN A 156 21.75 0.61 20.48
CA GLN A 156 22.87 -0.31 20.75
C GLN A 156 22.39 -1.58 21.44
N SER A 157 22.94 -2.74 21.06
CA SER A 157 22.54 -4.06 21.58
C SER A 157 23.36 -4.56 22.77
N GLY A 158 24.31 -3.75 23.27
CA GLY A 158 25.30 -4.19 24.28
C GLY A 158 24.88 -4.07 25.74
N VAL A 159 23.68 -3.55 26.04
CA VAL A 159 23.32 -3.09 27.40
C VAL A 159 22.22 -3.95 28.05
N GLY A 160 21.96 -5.15 27.52
CA GLY A 160 20.92 -6.05 28.03
C GLY A 160 19.55 -5.83 27.36
N PRO A 161 18.44 -6.28 27.98
CA PRO A 161 17.11 -6.22 27.39
C PRO A 161 16.65 -4.78 27.15
N MET A 162 16.01 -4.54 26.00
CA MET A 162 15.48 -3.24 25.61
C MET A 162 13.99 -3.17 25.93
N ALA A 163 13.57 -2.20 26.74
CA ALA A 163 12.18 -1.78 26.85
C ALA A 163 11.91 -0.62 25.89
N MET A 164 10.71 -0.59 25.30
CA MET A 164 10.32 0.44 24.35
C MET A 164 8.91 0.92 24.67
N GLU A 165 8.77 2.24 24.76
CA GLU A 165 7.48 2.89 24.99
C GLU A 165 6.91 3.34 23.64
N LEU A 166 5.67 2.92 23.36
CA LEU A 166 4.97 3.28 22.14
C LEU A 166 3.72 4.09 22.50
N ALA A 167 3.49 5.19 21.78
CA ALA A 167 2.28 5.96 21.87
C ALA A 167 1.19 5.33 20.99
N GLN A 168 -0.08 5.46 21.39
CA GLN A 168 -1.20 5.07 20.54
C GLN A 168 -1.33 6.03 19.36
N VAL A 169 -1.54 5.47 18.17
CA VAL A 169 -1.88 6.26 16.98
C VAL A 169 -3.27 6.86 17.21
N PRO A 170 -3.47 8.18 16.98
CA PRO A 170 -4.78 8.80 17.10
C PRO A 170 -5.82 8.10 16.22
N LYS A 171 -7.11 8.25 16.53
CA LYS A 171 -8.20 7.63 15.75
C LYS A 171 -8.36 8.31 14.38
N MET A 172 -7.43 8.06 13.46
CA MET A 172 -7.33 8.75 12.17
C MET A 172 -8.57 8.53 11.28
N LEU A 173 -9.23 7.36 11.40
CA LEU A 173 -10.48 7.09 10.70
C LEU A 173 -11.63 8.02 11.12
N MET A 174 -11.66 8.49 12.36
CA MET A 174 -12.62 9.52 12.77
C MET A 174 -12.37 10.84 12.04
N LEU A 175 -11.10 11.25 11.88
CA LEU A 175 -10.77 12.47 11.17
C LEU A 175 -11.20 12.39 9.70
N LEU A 176 -10.99 11.24 9.06
CA LEU A 176 -11.49 10.99 7.70
C LEU A 176 -13.01 11.15 7.63
N ARG A 177 -13.76 10.46 8.50
CA ARG A 177 -15.22 10.43 8.48
C ARG A 177 -15.92 11.71 8.93
N HIS A 178 -15.28 12.54 9.74
CA HIS A 178 -15.94 13.72 10.32
C HIS A 178 -15.38 15.04 9.80
N LEU A 179 -14.12 15.07 9.33
CA LEU A 179 -13.44 16.32 8.96
C LEU A 179 -12.94 16.32 7.52
N TRP A 180 -12.28 15.26 7.07
CA TRP A 180 -11.60 15.28 5.77
C TRP A 180 -12.55 14.98 4.60
N ALA A 181 -13.37 13.94 4.70
CA ALA A 181 -14.29 13.52 3.64
C ALA A 181 -15.63 13.00 4.23
N PRO A 182 -16.43 13.85 4.89
CA PRO A 182 -17.58 13.40 5.69
C PRO A 182 -18.72 12.75 4.91
N GLU A 183 -18.92 13.14 3.64
CA GLU A 183 -19.96 12.57 2.78
C GLU A 183 -19.48 11.36 1.96
N ALA A 184 -18.21 10.97 2.06
CA ALA A 184 -17.68 9.85 1.31
C ALA A 184 -18.12 8.51 1.91
N PHE A 185 -18.37 7.52 1.06
CA PHE A 185 -18.71 6.18 1.52
C PHE A 185 -17.45 5.46 2.02
N CYS A 186 -17.44 5.06 3.29
CA CYS A 186 -16.24 4.49 3.93
C CYS A 186 -16.44 3.02 4.29
N VAL A 187 -15.53 2.17 3.82
CA VAL A 187 -15.44 0.74 4.14
C VAL A 187 -14.10 0.49 4.82
N SER A 188 -14.12 -0.09 6.03
CA SER A 188 -12.92 -0.43 6.80
C SER A 188 -12.83 -1.92 7.06
N PHE A 189 -11.63 -2.46 7.04
CA PHE A 189 -11.37 -3.86 7.35
C PHE A 189 -10.81 -4.01 8.77
N LYS A 190 -11.27 -5.05 9.46
CA LYS A 190 -10.72 -5.47 10.74
C LYS A 190 -10.05 -6.82 10.55
N VAL A 191 -8.75 -6.91 10.79
CA VAL A 191 -8.04 -8.19 10.83
C VAL A 191 -8.24 -8.78 12.23
N MET A 192 -8.83 -9.96 12.30
CA MET A 192 -8.84 -10.77 13.52
C MET A 192 -7.87 -11.92 13.25
N LEU A 193 -6.78 -11.96 14.01
CA LEU A 193 -5.95 -13.17 14.05
C LEU A 193 -6.75 -14.23 14.83
N PRO A 194 -6.85 -15.47 14.32
CA PRO A 194 -7.51 -16.57 15.02
C PRO A 194 -6.77 -16.95 16.30
#